data_AF-A0AAX3NI98-F1
#
_entry.id   AF-A0AAX3NI98-F1
#
_cell.length_a   1.000
_cell.length_b   1.000
_cell.length_c   1.000
_cell.angle_alpha   90.00
_cell.angle_beta   90.00
_cell.angle_gamma   90.00
#
_symmetry.space_group_name_H-M   'P 1'
#
loop_
_entity.id
_entity.type
_entity.pdbx_description
1 polymer ?
#
loop_
_entity_poly.entity_id
_entity_poly.type
_entity_poly.pdbx_seq_one_letter_code
_entity_poly.pdbx_strand_id
1 'polypeptide(L)' 'MPTISLRITCRGNTLGDIDALPVPVSVTPSGHLVVDPLEPVMRRAVQAFVDAWQRSCDKAGL' A
#
# COMPACT_ATOMS: atom_id res chain seq x y z
N MET A 1 2.12 17.70 -1.33
CA MET A 1 1.21 16.55 -1.52
C MET A 1 1.35 15.65 -0.31
N PRO A 2 0.28 15.21 0.37
CA PRO A 2 0.41 14.28 1.49
C PRO A 2 0.94 12.93 1.02
N THR A 3 1.72 12.28 1.89
CA THR A 3 2.28 10.95 1.66
C THR A 3 2.08 10.08 2.90
N ILE A 4 2.13 8.77 2.72
CA ILE A 4 2.16 7.78 3.81
C ILE A 4 3.40 6.90 3.68
N SER A 5 3.92 6.42 4.81
CA SER A 5 4.90 5.33 4.83
C SER A 5 4.21 4.04 5.29
N LEU A 6 4.60 2.92 4.69
CA LEU A 6 4.10 1.60 5.04
C LEU A 6 5.25 0.72 5.55
N ARG A 7 5.05 0.09 6.70
CA ARG A 7 5.93 -0.95 7.22
C ARG A 7 5.26 -2.30 7.12
N ILE A 8 5.91 -3.22 6.40
CA ILE A 8 5.45 -4.59 6.24
C ILE A 8 6.15 -5.42 7.30
N THR A 9 5.37 -6.13 8.13
CA THR A 9 5.90 -7.03 9.15
C THR A 9 5.31 -8.43 9.02
N CYS A 10 6.06 -9.44 9.41
CA CYS A 10 5.59 -10.81 9.57
C CYS A 10 6.11 -11.36 10.89
N ARG A 11 5.17 -11.75 11.78
CA ARG A 11 5.47 -12.30 13.11
C ARG A 11 6.45 -11.43 13.94
N GLY A 12 6.30 -10.11 13.85
CA GLY A 12 7.15 -9.15 14.56
C GLY A 12 8.48 -8.80 13.85
N ASN A 13 8.83 -9.48 12.75
CA ASN A 13 9.98 -9.13 11.93
C ASN A 13 9.57 -8.13 10.85
N THR A 14 10.35 -7.06 10.67
CA THR A 14 10.19 -6.16 9.53
C THR A 14 10.65 -6.86 8.26
N LEU A 15 9.75 -6.97 7.28
CA LEU A 15 10.04 -7.51 5.95
C LEU A 15 10.46 -6.41 4.97
N GLY A 16 9.98 -5.19 5.17
CA GLY A 16 10.35 -4.04 4.36
C GLY A 16 9.58 -2.78 4.76
N ASP A 17 10.16 -1.64 4.40
CA ASP A 17 9.55 -0.33 4.53
C ASP A 17 9.36 0.28 3.13
N ILE A 18 8.26 0.99 2.92
CA ILE A 18 7.98 1.74 1.70
C ILE A 18 7.64 3.17 2.11
N ASP A 19 8.50 4.11 1.73
CA ASP A 19 8.36 5.50 2.13
C ASP A 19 7.71 6.36 1.04
N ALA A 20 7.14 7.48 1.48
CA ALA A 20 6.63 8.54 0.63
C ALA A 20 5.61 8.10 -0.43
N LEU A 21 4.75 7.13 -0.10
CA LEU A 21 3.69 6.70 -1.00
C LEU A 21 2.67 7.83 -1.20
N PRO A 22 2.34 8.18 -2.46
CA PRO A 22 1.39 9.24 -2.73
C PRO A 22 0.00 8.85 -2.25
N VAL A 23 -0.66 9.81 -1.61
CA VAL A 23 -2.01 9.63 -1.08
C VAL A 23 -3.00 10.28 -2.04
N PRO A 24 -4.08 9.58 -2.45
CA PRO A 24 -5.14 10.19 -3.24
C PRO A 24 -5.81 11.29 -2.40
N VAL A 25 -5.98 12.45 -3.03
CA VAL A 25 -6.59 13.62 -2.41
C VAL A 25 -7.62 14.23 -3.33
N SER A 26 -8.69 14.72 -2.72
CA SER A 26 -9.67 15.60 -3.33
C SER A 26 -9.58 16.99 -2.71
N VAL A 27 -10.07 17.99 -3.45
CA VAL A 27 -10.14 19.37 -2.97
C VAL A 27 -11.61 19.72 -2.80
N THR A 28 -12.00 20.17 -1.61
CA THR A 28 -13.37 20.63 -1.36
C THR A 28 -13.68 21.88 -2.20
N PRO A 29 -14.95 22.22 -2.42
CA PRO A 29 -15.32 23.48 -3.07
C PRO A 29 -14.76 24.73 -2.38
N SER A 30 -14.51 24.66 -1.07
CA SER A 30 -13.87 25.71 -0.27
C SER A 30 -12.34 25.71 -0.31
N GLY A 31 -11.71 24.82 -1.09
CA GLY A 31 -10.26 24.76 -1.29
C GLY A 31 -9.48 23.95 -0.25
N HIS A 32 -10.15 23.18 0.61
CA HIS A 32 -9.47 22.31 1.57
C HIS A 32 -9.07 20.98 0.93
N LEU A 33 -7.83 20.54 1.19
CA LEU A 33 -7.39 19.19 0.82
C LEU A 33 -8.02 18.16 1.76
N VAL A 34 -8.63 17.13 1.18
CA VAL A 34 -9.19 15.99 1.89
C VAL A 34 -8.50 14.74 1.35
N VAL A 35 -8.07 13.87 2.26
CA VAL A 35 -7.54 12.56 1.90
C VAL A 35 -8.71 11.67 1.52
N ASP A 36 -8.66 11.11 0.31
CA ASP A 36 -9.69 10.17 -0.15
C ASP A 36 -9.58 8.84 0.61
N PRO A 37 -10.67 8.06 0.68
CA PRO A 37 -10.64 6.74 1.30
C PRO A 37 -9.53 5.85 0.73
N LEU A 38 -8.65 5.35 1.60
CA LEU A 38 -7.48 4.57 1.19
C LEU A 38 -7.79 3.09 0.95
N GLU A 39 -8.94 2.60 1.41
CA GLU A 39 -9.32 1.18 1.32
C GLU A 39 -9.16 0.60 -0.09
N PRO A 40 -9.63 1.25 -1.18
CA PRO A 40 -9.48 0.69 -2.53
C PRO A 40 -8.01 0.58 -2.97
N VAL A 41 -7.17 1.53 -2.54
CA VAL A 41 -5.73 1.53 -2.84
C VAL A 41 -5.04 0.39 -2.08
N MET A 42 -5.31 0.29 -0.77
CA MET A 42 -4.73 -0.75 0.09
C MET A 42 -5.16 -2.15 -0.36
N ARG A 43 -6.44 -2.34 -0.71
CA ARG A 43 -6.96 -3.62 -1.22
C ARG A 43 -6.22 -4.07 -2.48
N ARG A 44 -6.02 -3.17 -3.44
CA ARG A 44 -5.26 -3.46 -4.67
C ARG A 44 -3.79 -3.77 -4.38
N ALA A 45 -3.15 -3.02 -3.49
CA ALA A 45 -1.77 -3.24 -3.12
C ALA A 45 -1.56 -4.62 -2.44
N VAL A 46 -2.47 -4.99 -1.53
CA VAL A 46 -2.44 -6.31 -0.87
C VAL A 46 -2.65 -7.43 -1.88
N GLN A 47 -3.62 -7.30 -2.79
CA GLN A 47 -3.83 -8.31 -3.83
C GLN A 47 -2.58 -8.46 -4.72
N ALA A 48 -1.99 -7.35 -5.17
CA ALA A 48 -0.77 -7.38 -5.97
C ALA A 48 0.42 -8.02 -5.24
N PHE A 49 0.54 -7.80 -3.93
CA PHE A 49 1.52 -8.48 -3.08
C PHE A 49 1.27 -9.99 -3.02
N VAL A 50 0.02 -10.43 -2.77
CA VAL A 50 -0.35 -11.85 -2.75
C VAL A 50 -0.05 -12.51 -4.09
N ASP A 51 -0.41 -11.87 -5.21
CA ASP A 51 -0.17 -12.38 -6.55
C ASP A 51 1.33 -12.48 -6.87
N ALA A 52 2.13 -11.52 -6.40
CA ALA A 52 3.59 -11.57 -6.55
C ALA A 52 4.22 -12.66 -5.67
N TRP A 53 3.72 -12.81 -4.44
CA TRP A 53 4.17 -13.83 -3.50
C TRP A 53 3.88 -15.24 -4.03
N GLN A 54 2.64 -15.50 -4.47
CA GLN A 54 2.25 -16.79 -5.03
C GLN A 54 3.12 -17.16 -6.24
N ARG A 55 3.32 -16.23 -7.17
CA ARG A 55 4.22 -16.43 -8.31
C ARG A 55 5.66 -16.73 -7.90
N SER A 56 6.11 -16.20 -6.77
CA SER A 56 7.44 -16.50 -6.21
C SER A 56 7.50 -17.91 -5.62
N CYS A 57 6.46 -18.34 -4.90
CA CYS A 57 6.35 -19.70 -4.37
C CYS A 57 6.30 -20.73 -5.50
N ASP A 58 5.46 -20.50 -6.51
CA ASP A 58 5.33 -21.39 -7.68
C ASP A 58 6.68 -21.57 -8.39
N LYS A 59 7.46 -20.49 -8.55
CA LYS A 59 8.81 -20.54 -9.12
C LYS A 59 9.82 -21.28 -8.24
N ALA A 60 9.65 -21.22 -6.92
CA ALA A 60 10.51 -21.91 -5.96
C ALA A 60 10.17 -23.40 -5.80
N GLY A 61 9.05 -23.86 -6.40
CA GLY A 61 8.55 -25.23 -6.22
C GLY A 61 8.04 -25.51 -4.81
N LEU A 62 7.62 -24.45 -4.10
CA LEU A 62 7.09 -24.48 -2.73
C LEU A 62 5.56 -24.56 -2.70
#